data_AF-W1QBT6-F1
#
_entry.id   AF-W1QBT6-F1
#
_cell.length_a   1.000
_cell.length_b   1.000
_cell.length_c   1.000
_cell.angle_alpha   90.00
_cell.angle_beta   90.00
_cell.angle_gamma   90.00
#
_symmetry.space_group_name_H-M   'P 1'
#
loop_
_entity.id
_entity.type
_entity.pdbx_description
1 polymer ?
#
loop_
_entity_poly.entity_id
_entity_poly.type
_entity_poly.pdbx_seq_one_letter_code
_entity_poly.pdbx_strand_id
1 'polypeptide(L)'
;MSDEVIWQVINQQFCAFKIKTTKDQNFCRNEYNVSGLCNRQSCPLANARYATVKNVDGKLYLYIKTAERAHTPKYLWERIKLSKDYKKALKQVDDHLLYWNKFLIHKCKQRLTRLTQVAITERRLALREDERHYVGVKPKVKRREQTRERKALAAARIEKAIEKELLERLKSGAYGDQPLNVDSKIWKKVLGKVEEHEEEESDFDSNDEIELETDEEDESDVGEVEYVEAEDDEDEMVDMEDLQKWLQDGSDASSSDSEDEDEDQDEPQKKRKRPRIEIEYEEEPMTNIAA
;
A
#
# COMPACT_ATOMS: atom_id res chain seq x y z
N MET A 1 -26.47 39.26 -7.30
CA MET A 1 -25.62 39.69 -8.44
C MET A 1 -24.17 39.25 -8.30
N SER A 2 -23.68 38.92 -7.10
CA SER A 2 -22.34 38.38 -6.84
C SER A 2 -22.07 37.00 -7.46
N ASP A 3 -23.04 36.09 -7.39
CA ASP A 3 -22.86 34.65 -7.72
C ASP A 3 -22.43 34.42 -9.18
N GLU A 4 -22.89 35.27 -10.10
CA GLU A 4 -22.52 35.18 -11.52
C GLU A 4 -21.09 35.62 -11.77
N VAL A 5 -20.69 36.73 -11.15
CA VAL A 5 -19.32 37.24 -11.26
C VAL A 5 -18.34 36.25 -10.64
N ILE A 6 -18.68 35.70 -9.47
CA ILE A 6 -17.88 34.66 -8.82
C ILE A 6 -17.74 33.43 -9.72
N TRP A 7 -18.82 33.01 -10.38
CA TRP A 7 -18.76 31.90 -11.33
C TRP A 7 -17.86 32.20 -12.54
N GLN A 8 -17.99 33.38 -13.15
CA GLN A 8 -17.17 33.77 -14.30
C GLN A 8 -15.68 33.78 -13.94
N VAL A 9 -15.33 34.36 -12.79
CA VAL A 9 -13.96 34.35 -12.25
C VAL A 9 -13.48 32.91 -12.04
N ILE A 10 -14.24 32.07 -11.33
CA ILE A 10 -13.84 30.67 -11.06
C ILE A 10 -13.72 29.83 -12.34
N ASN A 11 -14.53 30.10 -13.35
CA ASN A 11 -14.56 29.30 -14.57
C ASN A 11 -13.47 29.69 -15.56
N GLN A 12 -13.27 31.01 -15.77
CA GLN A 12 -12.29 31.56 -16.70
C GLN A 12 -10.89 31.64 -16.10
N GLN A 13 -10.77 32.05 -14.84
CA GLN A 13 -9.50 32.10 -14.12
C GLN A 13 -9.23 30.78 -13.38
N PHE A 14 -8.29 30.82 -12.44
CA PHE A 14 -7.86 29.67 -11.66
C PHE A 14 -8.87 29.30 -10.57
N CYS A 15 -9.17 28.00 -10.46
CA CYS A 15 -9.95 27.42 -9.37
C CYS A 15 -9.18 26.25 -8.78
N ALA A 16 -8.77 26.37 -7.51
CA ALA A 16 -8.00 25.35 -6.80
C ALA A 16 -8.67 23.97 -6.77
N PHE A 17 -10.01 23.94 -6.82
CA PHE A 17 -10.77 22.69 -6.76
C PHE A 17 -11.08 22.09 -8.14
N LYS A 18 -10.81 22.79 -9.24
CA LYS A 18 -11.18 22.35 -10.61
C LYS A 18 -10.12 21.38 -11.14
N ILE A 19 -10.55 20.17 -11.53
CA ILE A 19 -9.72 19.22 -12.27
C ILE A 19 -10.19 19.25 -13.73
N LYS A 20 -9.24 19.52 -14.63
CA LYS A 20 -9.46 19.40 -16.07
C LYS A 20 -9.16 17.96 -16.48
N THR A 21 -10.10 17.32 -17.17
CA THR A 21 -9.92 15.96 -17.71
C THR A 21 -9.65 16.05 -19.21
N THR A 22 -9.04 15.01 -19.78
CA THR A 22 -8.81 14.86 -21.22
C THR A 22 -10.09 14.76 -22.05
N LYS A 23 -11.25 14.47 -21.43
CA LYS A 23 -12.55 14.26 -22.10
C LYS A 23 -13.52 15.45 -21.95
N ASP A 24 -13.02 16.69 -22.01
CA ASP A 24 -13.78 17.95 -21.94
C ASP A 24 -14.70 18.17 -20.71
N GLN A 25 -14.77 17.21 -19.79
CA GLN A 25 -15.53 17.32 -18.56
C GLN A 25 -14.66 17.82 -17.42
N ASN A 26 -15.12 18.88 -16.78
CA ASN A 26 -14.46 19.47 -15.62
C ASN A 26 -15.06 18.88 -14.34
N PHE A 27 -14.21 18.41 -13.44
CA PHE A 27 -14.60 17.91 -12.12
C PHE A 27 -14.19 18.88 -11.01
N CYS A 28 -14.81 18.73 -9.84
CA CYS A 28 -14.48 19.48 -8.62
C CYS A 28 -14.02 18.52 -7.51
N ARG A 29 -12.91 18.85 -6.85
CA ARG A 29 -12.42 18.19 -5.62
C ARG A 29 -13.13 18.65 -4.34
N ASN A 30 -13.91 19.72 -4.42
CA ASN A 30 -14.55 20.28 -3.22
C ASN A 30 -15.52 19.25 -2.60
N GLU A 31 -15.33 18.97 -1.31
CA GLU A 31 -16.11 18.02 -0.53
C GLU A 31 -17.61 18.36 -0.49
N TYR A 32 -17.91 19.66 -0.54
CA TYR A 32 -19.28 20.19 -0.51
C TYR A 32 -19.91 20.27 -1.90
N ASN A 33 -19.40 19.58 -2.92
CA ASN A 33 -20.08 19.47 -4.21
C ASN A 33 -21.05 18.28 -4.21
N VAL A 34 -22.29 18.48 -4.66
CA VAL A 34 -23.29 17.40 -4.72
C VAL A 34 -22.99 16.39 -5.82
N SER A 35 -22.57 16.87 -7.00
CA SER A 35 -22.44 16.06 -8.22
C SER A 35 -21.00 15.67 -8.56
N GLY A 36 -19.99 16.40 -8.04
CA GLY A 36 -18.58 16.22 -8.41
C GLY A 36 -18.18 16.89 -9.73
N LEU A 37 -19.13 17.40 -10.51
CA LEU A 37 -18.86 18.18 -11.72
C LEU A 37 -18.61 19.65 -11.38
N CYS A 38 -17.78 20.32 -12.18
CA CYS A 38 -17.50 21.75 -12.09
C CYS A 38 -18.37 22.54 -13.08
N ASN A 39 -19.66 22.70 -12.75
CA ASN A 39 -20.63 23.49 -13.51
C ASN A 39 -21.20 24.60 -12.62
N ARG A 40 -21.79 25.63 -13.25
CA ARG A 40 -22.41 26.77 -12.54
C ARG A 40 -23.39 26.34 -11.45
N GLN A 41 -24.22 25.35 -11.75
CA GLN A 41 -25.24 24.83 -10.82
C GLN A 41 -24.68 23.92 -9.72
N SER A 42 -23.51 23.31 -9.94
CA SER A 42 -22.93 22.33 -9.02
C SER A 42 -21.82 22.91 -8.14
N CYS A 43 -21.28 24.08 -8.44
CA CYS A 43 -20.23 24.66 -7.62
C CYS A 43 -20.77 25.27 -6.31
N PRO A 44 -20.29 24.82 -5.14
CA PRO A 44 -20.73 25.35 -3.84
C PRO A 44 -20.14 26.72 -3.50
N LEU A 45 -19.04 27.12 -4.15
CA LEU A 45 -18.43 28.44 -3.96
C LEU A 45 -19.19 29.54 -4.68
N ALA A 46 -19.59 29.28 -5.92
CA ALA A 46 -20.31 30.25 -6.76
C ALA A 46 -21.75 30.51 -6.27
N ASN A 47 -22.40 29.49 -5.72
CA ASN A 47 -23.79 29.61 -5.27
C ASN A 47 -23.86 29.97 -3.77
N ALA A 48 -24.56 31.05 -3.44
CA ALA A 48 -24.79 31.45 -2.05
C ALA A 48 -25.82 30.53 -1.35
N ARG A 49 -26.85 30.07 -2.08
CA ARG A 49 -27.82 29.07 -1.60
C ARG A 49 -27.42 27.69 -2.12
N TYR A 50 -26.85 26.85 -1.26
CA TYR A 50 -26.36 25.53 -1.66
C TYR A 50 -26.55 24.43 -0.59
N ALA A 51 -26.85 23.20 -0.99
CA ALA A 51 -27.15 22.12 -0.06
C ALA A 51 -26.51 20.83 -0.53
N THR A 52 -25.94 20.06 0.41
CA THR A 52 -25.27 18.79 0.13
C THR A 52 -25.52 17.76 1.21
N VAL A 53 -25.34 16.49 0.88
CA VAL A 53 -25.34 15.41 1.87
C VAL A 53 -23.90 14.91 2.03
N LYS A 54 -23.41 14.84 3.27
CA LYS A 54 -22.06 14.37 3.59
C LYS A 54 -22.13 13.29 4.67
N ASN A 55 -21.27 12.28 4.53
CA ASN A 55 -21.05 11.29 5.58
C ASN A 55 -19.96 11.83 6.52
N VAL A 56 -20.25 11.86 7.82
CA VAL A 56 -19.30 12.20 8.88
C VAL A 56 -19.40 11.09 9.93
N ASP A 57 -18.31 10.37 10.14
CA ASP A 57 -18.19 9.26 11.11
C ASP A 57 -19.32 8.22 11.01
N GLY A 58 -19.68 7.83 9.78
CA GLY A 58 -20.72 6.85 9.50
C GLY A 58 -22.17 7.35 9.66
N LYS A 59 -22.36 8.64 9.95
CA LYS A 59 -23.66 9.30 10.05
C LYS A 59 -23.85 10.28 8.89
N LEU A 60 -25.03 10.25 8.30
CA LEU A 60 -25.38 11.11 7.18
C LEU A 60 -25.95 12.44 7.70
N TYR A 61 -25.42 13.53 7.16
CA TYR A 61 -25.87 14.88 7.48
C TYR A 61 -26.23 15.64 6.21
N LEU A 62 -27.30 16.42 6.29
CA LEU A 62 -27.65 17.44 5.31
C LEU A 62 -26.96 18.74 5.72
N TYR A 63 -26.10 19.25 4.84
CA TYR A 63 -25.42 20.52 4.96
C TYR A 63 -26.17 21.56 4.13
N ILE A 64 -26.57 22.67 4.75
CA ILE A 64 -27.29 23.76 4.10
C ILE A 64 -26.47 25.04 4.23
N LYS A 65 -26.30 25.73 3.12
CA LYS A 65 -25.64 27.03 3.00
C LYS A 65 -26.68 28.07 2.62
N THR A 66 -26.78 29.12 3.44
CA THR A 66 -27.69 30.25 3.25
C THR A 66 -26.89 31.52 2.91
N ALA A 67 -27.50 32.42 2.15
CA ALA A 67 -26.83 33.65 1.71
C ALA A 67 -26.55 34.62 2.87
N GLU A 68 -27.38 34.58 3.91
CA GLU A 68 -27.30 35.47 5.09
C GLU A 68 -25.99 35.26 5.87
N ARG A 69 -25.47 34.03 5.89
CA ARG A 69 -24.26 33.65 6.64
C ARG A 69 -22.97 33.78 5.83
N ALA A 70 -23.02 34.34 4.62
CA ALA A 70 -21.85 34.45 3.74
C ALA A 70 -20.69 35.25 4.36
N HIS A 71 -21.00 36.21 5.22
CA HIS A 71 -20.02 37.05 5.93
C HIS A 71 -19.28 36.30 7.05
N THR A 72 -19.80 35.18 7.54
CA THR A 72 -19.25 34.41 8.66
C THR A 72 -18.89 32.98 8.21
N PRO A 73 -17.71 32.77 7.60
CA PRO A 73 -17.35 31.49 6.98
C PRO A 73 -17.35 30.31 7.97
N LYS A 74 -17.05 30.57 9.25
CA LYS A 74 -17.12 29.56 10.33
C LYS A 74 -18.52 28.96 10.50
N TYR A 75 -19.57 29.74 10.29
CA TYR A 75 -20.97 29.35 10.47
C TYR A 75 -21.75 29.25 9.16
N LEU A 76 -21.03 29.22 8.03
CA LEU A 76 -21.57 29.20 6.68
C LEU A 76 -22.50 28.01 6.43
N TRP A 77 -22.17 26.87 7.04
CA TRP A 77 -22.89 25.62 6.87
C TRP A 77 -23.70 25.24 8.11
N GLU A 78 -24.99 25.07 7.93
CA GLU A 78 -25.88 24.41 8.88
C GLU A 78 -25.82 22.90 8.66
N ARG A 79 -25.68 22.12 9.74
CA ARG A 79 -25.58 20.66 9.68
C ARG A 79 -26.78 20.03 10.37
N ILE A 80 -27.60 19.30 9.61
CA ILE A 80 -28.78 18.59 10.10
C ILE A 80 -28.54 17.09 10.00
N LYS A 81 -28.74 16.36 11.10
CA LYS A 81 -28.58 14.91 11.12
C LYS A 81 -29.77 14.24 10.43
N LEU A 82 -29.49 13.40 9.42
CA LEU A 82 -30.51 12.62 8.77
C LEU A 82 -30.79 11.32 9.54
N SER A 83 -32.03 10.85 9.43
CA SER A 83 -32.43 9.55 9.98
C SER A 83 -31.68 8.39 9.31
N LYS A 84 -31.50 7.28 10.05
CA LYS A 84 -30.99 6.02 9.49
C LYS A 84 -32.00 5.40 8.51
N ASP A 85 -33.29 5.65 8.73
CA ASP A 85 -34.35 5.14 7.85
C ASP A 85 -34.37 5.93 6.55
N TYR A 86 -34.04 5.27 5.43
CA TYR A 86 -33.95 5.90 4.12
C TYR A 86 -35.21 6.69 3.71
N LYS A 87 -36.40 6.11 3.92
CA LYS A 87 -37.67 6.78 3.59
C LYS A 87 -37.91 8.04 4.43
N LYS A 88 -37.53 8.03 5.71
CA LYS A 88 -37.66 9.20 6.59
C LYS A 88 -36.62 10.25 6.22
N ALA A 89 -35.39 9.84 5.92
CA ALA A 89 -34.33 10.75 5.48
C ALA A 89 -34.70 11.47 4.17
N LEU A 90 -35.32 10.79 3.20
CA LEU A 90 -35.82 11.43 1.98
C LEU A 90 -36.86 12.51 2.28
N LYS A 91 -37.82 12.24 3.18
CA LYS A 91 -38.81 13.24 3.60
C LYS A 91 -38.17 14.43 4.30
N GLN A 92 -37.23 14.19 5.22
CA GLN A 92 -36.47 15.25 5.88
C GLN A 92 -35.75 16.17 4.87
N VAL A 93 -35.15 15.59 3.83
CA VAL A 93 -34.51 16.39 2.76
C VAL A 93 -35.53 17.23 2.02
N ASP A 94 -36.72 16.69 1.72
CA ASP A 94 -37.80 17.45 1.07
C ASP A 94 -38.34 18.59 1.94
N ASP A 95 -38.56 18.33 3.22
CA ASP A 95 -39.11 19.29 4.17
C ASP A 95 -38.14 20.48 4.38
N HIS A 96 -36.84 20.18 4.56
CA HIS A 96 -35.82 21.22 4.75
C HIS A 96 -35.49 21.99 3.46
N LEU A 97 -35.69 21.40 2.28
CA LEU A 97 -35.37 22.01 0.98
C LEU A 97 -36.61 22.42 0.17
N LEU A 98 -37.76 22.64 0.82
CA LEU A 98 -39.04 22.88 0.14
C LEU A 98 -39.02 24.07 -0.83
N TYR A 99 -38.33 25.16 -0.47
CA TYR A 99 -38.23 26.39 -1.28
C TYR A 99 -36.92 26.49 -2.09
N TRP A 100 -36.27 25.36 -2.35
CA TRP A 100 -35.01 25.30 -3.07
C TRP A 100 -35.21 24.84 -4.53
N ASN A 101 -34.16 25.02 -5.33
CA ASN A 101 -34.19 24.55 -6.71
C ASN A 101 -34.34 23.02 -6.75
N LYS A 102 -35.29 22.54 -7.57
CA LYS A 102 -35.53 21.12 -7.85
C LYS A 102 -34.25 20.35 -8.22
N PHE A 103 -33.32 21.00 -8.93
CA PHE A 103 -32.02 20.41 -9.26
C PHE A 103 -31.24 19.98 -8.01
N LEU A 104 -31.13 20.87 -7.00
CA LEU A 104 -30.40 20.58 -5.78
C LEU A 104 -31.12 19.53 -4.94
N ILE A 105 -32.45 19.59 -4.84
CA ILE A 105 -33.26 18.59 -4.13
C ILE A 105 -33.01 17.20 -4.73
N HIS A 106 -33.17 17.08 -6.05
CA HIS A 106 -32.98 15.81 -6.75
C HIS A 106 -31.55 15.29 -6.61
N LYS A 107 -30.54 16.15 -6.76
CA LYS A 107 -29.14 15.75 -6.61
C LYS A 107 -28.78 15.38 -5.17
N CYS A 108 -29.34 16.06 -4.17
CA CYS A 108 -29.17 15.69 -2.76
C CYS A 108 -29.78 14.32 -2.47
N LYS A 109 -30.97 14.03 -3.01
CA LYS A 109 -31.58 12.70 -2.93
C LYS A 109 -30.70 11.64 -3.60
N GLN A 110 -30.24 11.88 -4.82
CA GLN A 110 -29.33 10.97 -5.53
C GLN A 110 -28.05 10.70 -4.73
N ARG A 111 -27.44 11.74 -4.17
CA ARG A 111 -26.23 11.62 -3.34
C ARG A 111 -26.52 10.87 -2.05
N LEU A 112 -27.65 11.11 -1.40
CA LEU A 112 -28.11 10.35 -0.24
C LEU A 112 -28.21 8.86 -0.57
N THR A 113 -28.89 8.50 -1.67
CA THR A 113 -29.00 7.12 -2.13
C THR A 113 -27.62 6.52 -2.36
N ARG A 114 -26.72 7.22 -3.07
CA ARG A 114 -25.38 6.72 -3.35
C ARG A 114 -24.58 6.49 -2.06
N LEU A 115 -24.61 7.43 -1.12
CA LEU A 115 -23.92 7.28 0.17
C LEU A 115 -24.48 6.12 1.00
N THR A 116 -25.80 5.94 1.01
CA THR A 116 -26.40 4.77 1.69
C THR A 116 -25.99 3.45 1.04
N GLN A 117 -25.92 3.39 -0.30
CA GLN A 117 -25.44 2.21 -1.02
C GLN A 117 -23.96 1.94 -0.71
N VAL A 118 -23.12 2.98 -0.71
CA VAL A 118 -21.69 2.88 -0.36
C VAL A 118 -21.53 2.35 1.07
N ALA A 119 -22.29 2.87 2.04
CA ALA A 119 -22.25 2.37 3.40
C ALA A 119 -22.69 0.89 3.52
N ILE A 120 -23.62 0.43 2.68
CA ILE A 120 -24.01 -0.99 2.62
C ILE A 120 -22.88 -1.82 2.00
N THR A 121 -22.25 -1.36 0.92
CA THR A 121 -21.14 -2.07 0.28
C THR A 121 -19.91 -2.15 1.18
N GLU A 122 -19.58 -1.08 1.91
CA GLU A 122 -18.50 -1.06 2.90
C GLU A 122 -18.74 -2.10 4.00
N ARG A 123 -19.96 -2.18 4.54
CA ARG A 123 -20.31 -3.20 5.54
C ARG A 123 -20.22 -4.61 4.98
N ARG A 124 -20.66 -4.82 3.74
CA ARG A 124 -20.56 -6.13 3.08
C ARG A 124 -19.11 -6.53 2.82
N LEU A 125 -18.26 -5.58 2.44
CA LEU A 125 -16.84 -5.81 2.21
C LEU A 125 -16.10 -6.09 3.52
N ALA A 126 -16.41 -5.36 4.59
CA ALA A 126 -15.84 -5.60 5.91
C ALA A 126 -16.26 -6.95 6.53
N LEU A 127 -17.40 -7.50 6.13
CA LEU A 127 -17.87 -8.84 6.54
C LEU A 127 -17.31 -9.95 5.65
N ARG A 128 -16.77 -9.62 4.47
CA ARG A 128 -16.15 -10.60 3.58
C ARG A 128 -14.73 -10.85 4.08
N GLU A 129 -14.39 -12.11 4.26
CA GLU A 129 -13.01 -12.51 4.52
C GLU A 129 -12.22 -12.43 3.21
N ASP A 130 -11.18 -11.59 3.20
CA ASP A 130 -10.32 -11.43 2.05
C ASP A 130 -9.22 -12.51 2.09
N GLU A 131 -9.35 -13.54 1.25
CA GLU A 131 -8.34 -14.61 1.14
C GLU A 131 -6.98 -14.11 0.63
N ARG A 132 -6.97 -12.99 -0.11
CA ARG A 132 -5.79 -12.44 -0.76
C ARG A 132 -5.70 -10.95 -0.50
N HIS A 133 -4.55 -10.51 0.00
CA HIS A 133 -4.22 -9.12 0.21
C HIS A 133 -3.29 -8.62 -0.90
N TYR A 134 -3.44 -7.37 -1.31
CA TYR A 134 -2.53 -6.76 -2.28
C TYR A 134 -1.16 -6.55 -1.64
N VAL A 135 -0.15 -7.27 -2.13
CA VAL A 135 1.25 -7.10 -1.73
C VAL A 135 1.99 -6.34 -2.83
N GLY A 136 2.61 -5.21 -2.47
CA GLY A 136 3.50 -4.49 -3.37
C GLY A 136 4.85 -5.19 -3.49
N VAL A 137 5.12 -5.84 -4.63
CA VAL A 137 6.43 -6.46 -4.89
C VAL A 137 7.39 -5.39 -5.40
N LYS A 138 8.47 -5.13 -4.65
CA LYS A 138 9.51 -4.18 -5.04
C LYS A 138 10.33 -4.74 -6.22
N PRO A 139 10.66 -3.95 -7.25
CA PRO A 139 11.43 -4.43 -8.41
C PRO A 139 12.78 -5.05 -8.03
N LYS A 140 13.49 -4.51 -7.03
CA LYS A 140 14.77 -5.07 -6.54
C LYS A 140 14.62 -6.47 -5.95
N VAL A 141 13.52 -6.74 -5.24
CA VAL A 141 13.24 -8.08 -4.70
C VAL A 141 12.96 -9.04 -5.84
N LYS A 142 12.15 -8.62 -6.81
CA LYS A 142 11.88 -9.44 -8.00
C LYS A 142 13.17 -9.81 -8.75
N ARG A 143 14.05 -8.85 -9.04
CA ARG A 143 15.34 -9.11 -9.69
C ARG A 143 16.21 -10.06 -8.87
N ARG A 144 16.33 -9.82 -7.56
CA ARG A 144 17.14 -10.66 -6.66
C ARG A 144 16.66 -12.10 -6.62
N GLU A 145 15.35 -12.32 -6.47
CA GLU A 145 14.77 -13.65 -6.44
C GLU A 145 14.91 -14.34 -7.80
N GLN A 146 14.70 -13.64 -8.92
CA GLN A 146 14.95 -14.19 -10.27
C GLN A 146 16.41 -14.63 -10.48
N THR A 147 17.38 -13.82 -10.07
CA THR A 147 18.80 -14.19 -10.17
C THR A 147 19.13 -15.38 -9.27
N ARG A 148 18.55 -15.43 -8.06
CA ARG A 148 18.71 -16.56 -7.14
C ARG A 148 18.11 -17.84 -7.68
N GLU A 149 16.91 -17.76 -8.27
CA GLU A 149 16.24 -18.88 -8.94
C GLU A 149 17.08 -19.40 -10.11
N ARG A 150 17.60 -18.51 -10.97
CA ARG A 150 18.50 -18.88 -12.09
C ARG A 150 19.77 -19.58 -11.58
N LYS A 151 20.40 -19.03 -10.53
CA LYS A 151 21.60 -19.62 -9.91
C LYS A 151 21.28 -20.98 -9.26
N ALA A 152 20.14 -21.10 -8.58
CA ALA A 152 19.72 -22.34 -7.95
C ALA A 152 19.41 -23.45 -8.97
N LEU A 153 18.75 -23.11 -10.09
CA LEU A 153 18.49 -24.05 -11.19
C LEU A 153 19.80 -24.58 -11.75
N ALA A 154 20.75 -23.68 -12.06
CA ALA A 154 22.05 -24.07 -12.61
C ALA A 154 22.84 -24.96 -11.64
N ALA A 155 22.83 -24.63 -10.34
CA ALA A 155 23.54 -25.39 -9.31
C ALA A 155 22.90 -26.77 -9.04
N ALA A 156 21.58 -26.88 -9.06
CA ALA A 156 20.87 -28.11 -8.71
C ALA A 156 21.02 -29.24 -9.76
N ARG A 157 21.43 -28.92 -11.01
CA ARG A 157 21.61 -29.87 -12.13
C ARG A 157 20.60 -31.02 -12.10
N ILE A 158 19.32 -30.66 -12.07
CA ILE A 158 18.21 -31.55 -11.69
C ILE A 158 18.15 -32.80 -12.59
N GLU A 159 18.49 -32.68 -13.87
CA GLU A 159 18.54 -33.81 -14.82
C GLU A 159 19.51 -34.91 -14.38
N LYS A 160 20.76 -34.56 -14.05
CA LYS A 160 21.77 -35.52 -13.58
C LYS A 160 21.38 -36.15 -12.24
N ALA A 161 20.75 -35.38 -11.35
CA ALA A 161 20.25 -35.91 -10.08
C ALA A 161 19.10 -36.92 -10.30
N ILE A 162 18.19 -36.63 -11.23
CA ILE A 162 17.11 -37.56 -11.61
C ILE A 162 17.68 -38.81 -12.28
N GLU A 163 18.66 -38.68 -13.18
CA GLU A 163 19.32 -39.83 -13.81
C GLU A 163 19.97 -40.74 -12.78
N LYS A 164 20.69 -40.17 -11.80
CA LYS A 164 21.29 -40.92 -10.70
C LYS A 164 20.24 -41.64 -9.86
N GLU A 165 19.15 -40.97 -9.47
CA GLU A 165 18.05 -41.61 -8.75
C GLU A 165 17.37 -42.72 -9.56
N LEU A 166 17.15 -42.51 -10.87
CA LEU A 166 16.54 -43.53 -11.72
C LEU A 166 17.44 -44.74 -11.87
N LEU A 167 18.75 -44.53 -12.04
CA LEU A 167 19.74 -45.61 -12.05
C LEU A 167 19.77 -46.34 -10.71
N GLU A 168 19.73 -45.63 -9.58
CA GLU A 168 19.71 -46.23 -8.25
C GLU A 168 18.42 -47.02 -7.98
N ARG A 169 17.24 -46.51 -8.39
CA ARG A 169 15.97 -47.25 -8.33
C ARG A 169 15.95 -48.47 -9.25
N LEU A 170 16.63 -48.39 -10.39
CA LEU A 170 16.83 -49.54 -11.28
C LEU A 170 17.75 -50.59 -10.63
N LYS A 171 18.86 -50.17 -10.00
CA LYS A 171 19.77 -51.04 -9.23
C LYS A 171 19.10 -51.71 -8.05
N SER A 172 18.25 -50.98 -7.32
CA SER A 172 17.55 -51.49 -6.14
C SER A 172 16.43 -52.49 -6.48
N GLY A 173 16.25 -52.83 -7.76
CA GLY A 173 15.29 -53.84 -8.22
C GLY A 173 13.82 -53.45 -8.05
N ALA A 174 13.53 -52.16 -7.83
CA ALA A 174 12.18 -51.67 -7.58
C ALA A 174 11.21 -51.90 -8.76
N TYR A 175 11.76 -52.12 -9.97
CA TYR A 175 11.01 -52.33 -11.21
C TYR A 175 10.87 -53.80 -11.64
N GLY A 176 11.29 -54.77 -10.82
CA GLY A 176 11.22 -56.21 -11.12
C GLY A 176 12.33 -56.71 -12.06
N ASP A 177 12.22 -57.97 -12.52
CA ASP A 177 13.26 -58.68 -13.29
C ASP A 177 13.37 -58.21 -14.77
N GLN A 178 12.30 -57.59 -15.30
CA GLN A 178 12.31 -56.97 -16.61
C GLN A 178 11.48 -55.67 -16.62
N PRO A 179 12.11 -54.50 -16.55
CA PRO A 179 11.41 -53.22 -16.70
C PRO A 179 10.78 -53.15 -18.09
N LEU A 180 9.46 -52.91 -18.16
CA LEU A 180 8.65 -52.98 -19.39
C LEU A 180 9.10 -52.01 -20.50
N ASN A 181 9.83 -50.95 -20.14
CA ASN A 181 10.21 -49.87 -21.04
C ASN A 181 11.71 -49.87 -21.43
N VAL A 182 12.48 -50.90 -21.04
CA VAL A 182 13.93 -50.98 -21.31
C VAL A 182 14.24 -52.27 -22.07
N ASP A 183 14.95 -52.16 -23.20
CA ASP A 183 15.39 -53.33 -23.96
C ASP A 183 16.32 -54.23 -23.13
N SER A 184 16.06 -55.53 -23.14
CA SER A 184 16.78 -56.54 -22.34
C SER A 184 18.29 -56.60 -22.61
N LYS A 185 18.73 -56.19 -23.81
CA LYS A 185 20.15 -56.09 -24.18
C LYS A 185 20.82 -54.84 -23.59
N ILE A 186 20.08 -53.75 -23.44
CA ILE A 186 20.55 -52.49 -22.87
C ILE A 186 20.60 -52.65 -21.34
N TRP A 187 19.60 -53.29 -20.75
CA TRP A 187 19.55 -53.65 -19.32
C TRP A 187 20.79 -54.41 -18.85
N LYS A 188 21.13 -55.52 -19.51
CA LYS A 188 22.33 -56.32 -19.16
C LYS A 188 23.63 -55.57 -19.38
N LYS A 189 23.68 -54.68 -20.38
CA LYS A 189 24.86 -53.86 -20.68
C LYS A 189 25.03 -52.73 -19.65
N VAL A 190 23.95 -52.14 -19.17
CA VAL A 190 23.97 -51.08 -18.14
C VAL A 190 24.35 -51.68 -16.78
N LEU A 191 23.77 -52.83 -16.38
CA LEU A 191 24.22 -53.55 -15.18
C LEU A 191 25.71 -53.92 -15.25
N GLY A 192 26.19 -54.42 -16.39
CA GLY A 192 27.59 -54.81 -16.56
C GLY A 192 28.59 -53.65 -16.70
N LYS A 193 28.16 -52.48 -17.20
CA LYS A 193 29.03 -51.28 -17.31
C LYS A 193 29.05 -50.43 -16.05
N VAL A 194 27.97 -50.45 -15.26
CA VAL A 194 27.85 -49.57 -14.10
C VAL A 194 28.68 -50.08 -12.90
N GLU A 195 28.96 -51.38 -12.80
CA GLU A 195 29.94 -51.92 -11.83
C GLU A 195 31.40 -51.48 -12.13
N GLU A 196 31.71 -51.10 -13.37
CA GLU A 196 33.06 -50.68 -13.79
C GLU A 196 33.24 -49.15 -13.76
N HIS A 197 32.14 -48.38 -13.74
CA HIS A 197 32.16 -46.90 -13.86
C HIS A 197 32.04 -46.14 -12.51
N GLU A 198 31.89 -46.85 -11.39
CA GLU A 198 31.82 -46.22 -10.05
C GLU A 198 33.17 -45.63 -9.57
N GLU A 199 34.30 -45.98 -10.21
CA GLU A 199 35.63 -45.50 -9.81
C GLU A 199 36.13 -44.27 -10.60
N GLU A 200 35.53 -43.92 -11.75
CA GLU A 200 36.04 -42.84 -12.63
C GLU A 200 35.21 -41.54 -12.62
N GLU A 201 34.01 -41.51 -12.03
CA GLU A 201 33.14 -40.32 -12.03
C GLU A 201 33.49 -39.26 -10.96
N SER A 202 34.51 -39.47 -10.11
CA SER A 202 34.89 -38.48 -9.08
C SER A 202 35.72 -37.30 -9.60
N ASP A 203 36.31 -37.39 -10.79
CA ASP A 203 37.31 -36.41 -11.28
C ASP A 203 36.85 -35.53 -12.47
N PHE A 204 35.63 -35.73 -12.99
CA PHE A 204 35.09 -34.96 -14.13
C PHE A 204 34.04 -33.90 -13.73
N ASP A 205 34.07 -33.40 -12.49
CA ASP A 205 33.10 -32.38 -12.02
C ASP A 205 33.70 -30.99 -11.79
N SER A 206 35.00 -30.79 -12.04
CA SER A 206 35.68 -29.52 -11.74
C SER A 206 35.79 -28.54 -12.92
N ASN A 207 35.38 -28.90 -14.14
CA ASN A 207 35.73 -28.14 -15.35
C ASN A 207 34.57 -27.69 -16.26
N ASP A 208 33.32 -27.85 -15.83
CA ASP A 208 32.22 -27.04 -16.36
C ASP A 208 32.02 -25.86 -15.42
N GLU A 209 33.00 -24.95 -15.46
CA GLU A 209 32.83 -23.55 -15.14
C GLU A 209 31.63 -23.06 -15.96
N ILE A 210 30.45 -23.11 -15.35
CA ILE A 210 29.28 -22.42 -15.87
C ILE A 210 29.63 -20.93 -15.72
N GLU A 211 30.37 -20.42 -16.71
CA GLU A 211 30.32 -19.04 -17.16
C GLU A 211 28.85 -18.76 -17.52
N LEU A 212 28.06 -18.56 -16.46
CA LEU A 212 26.89 -17.72 -16.51
C LEU A 212 27.45 -16.33 -16.71
N GLU A 213 27.87 -16.07 -17.95
CA GLU A 213 28.20 -14.77 -18.50
C GLU A 213 27.19 -13.81 -17.89
N THR A 214 27.73 -12.97 -17.03
CA THR A 214 26.98 -11.92 -16.39
C THR A 214 26.43 -11.11 -17.55
N ASP A 215 25.10 -11.03 -17.63
CA ASP A 215 24.43 -9.99 -18.40
C ASP A 215 24.63 -8.68 -17.62
N GLU A 216 25.91 -8.30 -17.51
CA GLU A 216 26.48 -7.11 -16.90
C GLU A 216 26.19 -5.87 -17.77
N GLU A 217 25.50 -6.06 -18.91
CA GLU A 217 25.08 -4.98 -19.79
C GLU A 217 23.93 -4.14 -19.21
N ASP A 218 23.20 -4.64 -18.20
CA ASP A 218 22.11 -3.88 -17.54
C ASP A 218 22.57 -3.08 -16.29
N GLU A 219 23.87 -3.10 -15.95
CA GLU A 219 24.50 -2.17 -14.98
C GLU A 219 25.23 -0.99 -15.66
N SER A 220 25.15 -0.86 -16.98
CA SER A 220 25.74 0.24 -17.75
C SER A 220 24.91 1.55 -17.77
N ASP A 221 23.84 1.64 -16.97
CA ASP A 221 23.01 2.86 -16.81
C ASP A 221 23.08 3.44 -15.38
N VAL A 222 24.26 3.37 -14.76
CA VAL A 222 24.58 4.09 -13.52
C VAL A 222 25.98 4.67 -13.63
N GLY A 223 26.17 5.69 -14.48
CA GLY A 223 27.51 6.28 -14.59
C GLY A 223 27.76 7.43 -15.56
N GLU A 224 26.76 8.06 -16.17
CA GLU A 224 26.99 9.33 -16.87
C GLU A 224 26.78 10.49 -15.88
N VAL A 225 27.87 10.92 -15.27
CA VAL A 225 27.91 12.13 -14.43
C VAL A 225 28.02 13.33 -15.38
N GLU A 226 26.87 13.90 -15.75
CA GLU A 226 26.80 15.19 -16.43
C GLU A 226 27.15 16.30 -15.42
N TYR A 227 28.27 16.99 -15.65
CA TYR A 227 28.64 18.18 -14.89
C TYR A 227 27.73 19.34 -15.34
N VAL A 228 26.76 19.71 -14.50
CA VAL A 228 26.00 20.96 -14.65
C VAL A 228 26.84 22.07 -14.03
N GLU A 229 27.24 23.06 -14.83
CA GLU A 229 27.86 24.30 -14.34
C GLU A 229 26.93 24.95 -13.31
N ALA A 230 27.49 25.23 -12.13
CA ALA A 230 26.78 25.90 -11.04
C ALA A 230 26.45 27.36 -11.45
N GLU A 231 25.19 27.61 -11.78
CA GLU A 231 24.60 28.94 -11.80
C GLU A 231 23.70 29.10 -10.57
N ASP A 232 24.12 30.01 -9.68
CA ASP A 232 23.36 30.77 -8.68
C ASP A 232 22.36 30.02 -7.77
N ASP A 233 22.86 29.55 -6.62
CA ASP A 233 22.06 29.35 -5.41
C ASP A 233 22.11 30.64 -4.55
N GLU A 234 21.19 31.57 -4.82
CA GLU A 234 20.76 32.58 -3.86
C GLU A 234 19.43 32.09 -3.22
N ASP A 235 19.41 32.11 -1.89
CA ASP A 235 18.24 31.99 -0.99
C ASP A 235 17.76 30.60 -0.52
N GLU A 236 18.44 30.04 0.48
CA GLU A 236 17.75 29.33 1.56
C GLU A 236 18.36 29.70 2.94
N MET A 237 17.79 30.75 3.55
CA MET A 237 18.12 31.18 4.92
C MET A 237 17.74 30.08 5.93
N VAL A 238 18.75 29.36 6.41
CA VAL A 238 18.63 28.45 7.55
C VAL A 238 18.60 29.26 8.85
N ASP A 239 17.56 29.05 9.64
CA ASP A 239 17.21 29.80 10.86
C ASP A 239 18.31 29.70 11.95
N MET A 240 18.75 30.85 12.45
CA MET A 240 19.91 31.02 13.34
C MET A 240 19.65 30.50 14.77
N GLU A 241 18.40 30.17 15.11
CA GLU A 241 18.02 29.67 16.45
C GLU A 241 18.36 28.18 16.67
N ASP A 242 18.38 27.36 15.61
CA ASP A 242 18.65 25.91 15.75
C ASP A 242 20.14 25.58 15.92
N LEU A 243 21.04 26.44 15.44
CA LEU A 243 22.48 26.26 15.61
C LEU A 243 22.95 26.65 17.02
N GLN A 244 22.27 27.60 17.69
CA GLN A 244 22.63 28.03 19.04
C GLN A 244 22.27 26.98 20.10
N LYS A 245 21.19 26.22 19.88
CA LYS A 245 20.74 25.17 20.80
C LYS A 245 21.68 23.95 20.84
N TRP A 246 22.36 23.66 19.74
CA TRP A 246 23.31 22.55 19.68
C TRP A 246 24.66 22.88 20.34
N LEU A 247 25.03 24.16 20.40
CA LEU A 247 26.30 24.61 20.98
C LEU A 247 26.26 24.74 22.52
N GLN A 248 25.07 24.76 23.13
CA GLN A 248 24.92 24.98 24.58
C GLN A 248 25.00 23.71 25.43
N ASP A 249 24.97 22.51 24.82
CA ASP A 249 24.93 21.22 25.54
C ASP A 249 26.34 20.61 25.79
N GLY A 250 27.41 21.39 25.63
CA GLY A 250 28.78 20.88 25.54
C GLY A 250 29.86 21.45 26.47
N SER A 251 29.56 22.33 27.43
CA SER A 251 30.63 22.86 28.32
C SER A 251 30.17 23.23 29.73
N ASP A 252 31.00 22.81 30.69
CA ASP A 252 30.81 22.61 32.13
C ASP A 252 30.91 23.85 33.05
N ALA A 253 30.27 23.72 34.23
CA ALA A 253 30.38 24.38 35.55
C ALA A 253 31.00 25.79 35.73
N SER A 254 30.23 26.71 36.34
CA SER A 254 30.33 27.06 37.78
C SER A 254 29.51 28.29 38.22
N SER A 255 28.93 28.18 39.42
CA SER A 255 28.67 29.20 40.47
C SER A 255 27.49 30.21 40.41
N SER A 256 26.55 29.97 41.35
CA SER A 256 25.94 30.91 42.32
C SER A 256 24.47 31.35 42.17
N ASP A 257 23.67 30.80 43.10
CA ASP A 257 22.63 31.42 43.96
C ASP A 257 21.23 31.71 43.40
N SER A 258 20.22 30.94 43.85
CA SER A 258 19.13 31.40 44.74
C SER A 258 18.08 30.28 44.98
N GLU A 259 17.60 30.26 46.21
CA GLU A 259 16.73 29.32 46.95
C GLU A 259 15.37 28.99 46.29
N ASP A 260 14.92 27.73 46.38
CA ASP A 260 13.61 27.36 46.98
C ASP A 260 13.40 25.82 47.06
N GLU A 261 12.92 25.39 48.23
CA GLU A 261 12.54 24.04 48.73
C GLU A 261 11.33 23.46 47.94
N ASP A 262 11.02 22.17 47.72
CA ASP A 262 11.12 20.94 48.52
C ASP A 262 10.67 19.68 47.70
N GLU A 263 11.12 18.51 48.18
CA GLU A 263 10.58 17.13 48.11
C GLU A 263 10.80 16.17 46.89
N ASP A 264 11.61 15.14 47.20
CA ASP A 264 12.09 13.98 46.45
C ASP A 264 11.03 12.95 46.00
N GLN A 265 11.26 12.29 44.84
CA GLN A 265 11.20 10.81 44.67
C GLN A 265 12.11 10.36 43.51
N ASP A 266 13.24 9.74 43.83
CA ASP A 266 14.14 9.02 42.90
C ASP A 266 13.63 7.59 42.60
N GLU A 267 13.40 7.26 41.32
CA GLU A 267 13.28 5.86 40.85
C GLU A 267 14.46 5.49 39.93
N PRO A 268 15.11 4.32 40.13
CA PRO A 268 16.21 3.89 39.27
C PRO A 268 15.74 3.32 37.92
N GLN A 269 16.36 3.81 36.84
CA GLN A 269 16.11 3.36 35.46
C GLN A 269 16.34 1.84 35.27
N LYS A 270 15.28 1.13 34.86
CA LYS A 270 15.30 -0.29 34.52
C LYS A 270 16.03 -0.56 33.19
N LYS A 271 17.12 -1.33 33.24
CA LYS A 271 17.75 -1.95 32.07
C LYS A 271 16.77 -2.92 31.38
N ARG A 272 16.48 -2.70 30.09
CA ARG A 272 15.59 -3.56 29.28
C ARG A 272 16.24 -4.94 29.07
N LYS A 273 15.67 -6.00 29.65
CA LYS A 273 16.04 -7.40 29.36
C LYS A 273 15.45 -7.82 28.01
N ARG A 274 16.21 -8.60 27.23
CA ARG A 274 15.79 -9.19 25.94
C ARG A 274 14.59 -10.15 26.16
N PRO A 275 13.66 -10.27 25.20
CA PRO A 275 12.52 -11.18 25.31
C PRO A 275 13.01 -12.65 25.26
N ARG A 276 12.52 -13.47 26.18
CA ARG A 276 12.72 -14.92 26.20
C ARG A 276 11.60 -15.55 25.36
N ILE A 277 11.96 -16.29 24.32
CA ILE A 277 11.03 -17.04 23.49
C ILE A 277 10.97 -18.45 24.07
N GLU A 278 9.80 -18.85 24.57
CA GLU A 278 9.50 -20.24 24.93
C GLU A 278 8.80 -20.88 23.75
N ILE A 279 9.38 -21.97 23.24
CA ILE A 279 8.82 -22.76 22.15
C ILE A 279 8.14 -23.95 22.81
N GLU A 280 6.81 -23.94 22.83
CA GLU A 280 6.02 -25.12 23.19
C GLU A 280 6.01 -26.06 21.99
N TYR A 281 6.50 -27.28 22.20
CA TYR A 281 6.36 -28.35 21.21
C TYR A 281 5.05 -29.10 21.53
N GLU A 282 4.10 -29.08 20.61
CA GLU A 282 2.97 -29.99 20.64
C GLU A 282 3.46 -31.37 20.19
N GLU A 283 3.57 -32.32 21.12
CA GLU A 283 3.76 -33.73 20.79
C GLU A 283 2.42 -34.31 20.31
N GLU A 284 2.33 -34.66 19.01
CA GLU A 284 1.19 -35.42 18.51
C GLU A 284 1.15 -36.81 19.18
N PRO A 285 0.00 -37.25 19.74
CA PRO A 285 -0.10 -38.59 20.31
C PRO A 285 -0.02 -39.61 19.18
N MET A 286 0.99 -40.49 19.23
CA MET A 286 1.10 -41.64 18.34
C MET A 286 -0.22 -42.43 18.36
N THR A 287 -0.92 -42.43 17.22
CA THR A 287 -2.05 -43.31 17.01
C THR A 287 -1.54 -44.75 17.00
N ASN A 288 -1.79 -45.48 18.09
CA ASN A 288 -1.59 -46.92 18.15
C ASN A 288 -2.46 -47.60 17.08
N ILE A 289 -1.85 -47.88 15.92
CA ILE A 289 -2.36 -48.87 14.98
C ILE A 289 -2.01 -50.23 15.61
N ALA A 290 -2.95 -50.75 16.40
CA ALA A 290 -2.93 -52.15 16.80
C ALA A 290 -3.35 -53.01 15.60
N ALA A 291 -2.57 -54.06 15.38
CA ALA A 291 -2.74 -55.12 14.38
C ALA A 291 -4.05 -55.90 14.54
#